data_AF-A0A844IFA5-F1
#
_entry.id   AF-A0A844IFA5-F1
#
_cell.length_a   1.000
_cell.length_b   1.000
_cell.length_c   1.000
_cell.angle_alpha   90.00
_cell.angle_beta   90.00
_cell.angle_gamma   90.00
#
_symmetry.space_group_name_H-M   'P 1'
#
loop_
_entity.id
_entity.type
_entity.pdbx_description
1 polymer ?
#
loop_
_entity_poly.entity_id
_entity_poly.type
_entity_poly.pdbx_seq_one_letter_code
_entity_poly.pdbx_strand_id
1 'polypeptide(L)'
;MKAVSNSSVLIALSSIGQLELINQRFPDGVIIPQAVWKEVVETGIGRFGAEKVAKASWLTILPVSNIALVSLLKLELDEGESEAITLFIEQPSQAILLDEKSARRVAKQMNLPVLGTVGILIWAKQNGLILNLREQLDSLQFVGKFRLSNLIYQEAIKKVGE
;
A
#
# COMPACT_ATOMS: atom_id res chain seq x y z
N MET A 1 -6.95 6.69 -12.97
CA MET A 1 -7.01 6.90 -11.50
C MET A 1 -5.60 6.93 -10.94
N LYS A 2 -5.34 7.75 -9.91
CA LYS A 2 -4.06 7.88 -9.20
C LYS A 2 -4.19 7.47 -7.73
N ALA A 3 -3.10 7.08 -7.09
CA ALA A 3 -3.04 6.82 -5.65
C ALA A 3 -1.77 7.37 -5.00
N VAL A 4 -1.78 7.47 -3.68
CA VAL A 4 -0.57 7.65 -2.86
C VAL A 4 -0.34 6.38 -2.04
N SER A 5 0.89 5.85 -1.97
CA SER A 5 1.18 4.60 -1.25
C SER A 5 2.23 4.77 -0.17
N ASN A 6 2.10 4.00 0.91
CA ASN A 6 3.20 3.73 1.84
C ASN A 6 4.02 2.50 1.41
N SER A 7 5.05 2.18 2.19
CA SER A 7 5.97 1.08 1.94
C SER A 7 5.33 -0.29 2.06
N SER A 8 4.47 -0.49 3.07
CA SER A 8 3.98 -1.83 3.41
C SER A 8 3.13 -2.46 2.32
N VAL A 9 2.31 -1.67 1.62
CA VAL A 9 1.52 -2.16 0.47
C VAL A 9 2.42 -2.58 -0.69
N LEU A 10 3.46 -1.78 -0.99
CA LEU A 10 4.43 -2.09 -2.06
C LEU A 10 5.20 -3.37 -1.74
N ILE A 11 5.68 -3.51 -0.51
CA ILE A 11 6.44 -4.67 -0.04
C ILE A 11 5.54 -5.92 -0.05
N ALA A 12 4.33 -5.82 0.50
CA ALA A 12 3.40 -6.94 0.61
C ALA A 12 3.04 -7.51 -0.76
N LEU A 13 2.60 -6.67 -1.70
CA LEU A 13 2.28 -7.12 -3.06
C LEU A 13 3.52 -7.60 -3.82
N SER A 14 4.68 -6.97 -3.62
CA SER A 14 5.93 -7.44 -4.22
C SER A 14 6.33 -8.83 -3.74
N SER A 15 6.11 -9.14 -2.46
CA SER A 15 6.50 -10.41 -1.83
C SER A 15 5.78 -11.62 -2.42
N ILE A 16 4.58 -11.41 -2.97
CA ILE A 16 3.78 -12.43 -3.64
C ILE A 16 3.78 -12.29 -5.17
N GLY A 17 4.62 -11.41 -5.71
CA GLY A 17 4.74 -11.22 -7.15
C GLY A 17 3.60 -10.40 -7.80
N GLN A 18 2.75 -9.75 -7.01
CA GLN A 18 1.53 -9.07 -7.45
C GLN A 18 1.63 -7.53 -7.46
N LEU A 19 2.84 -6.97 -7.46
CA LEU A 19 3.04 -5.51 -7.43
C LEU A 19 2.30 -4.81 -8.60
N GLU A 20 2.25 -5.43 -9.77
CA GLU A 20 1.64 -4.85 -10.98
C GLU A 20 0.12 -4.63 -10.85
N LEU A 21 -0.55 -5.30 -9.91
CA LEU A 21 -1.96 -5.05 -9.62
C LEU A 21 -2.23 -3.61 -9.18
N ILE A 22 -1.24 -2.95 -8.57
CA ILE A 22 -1.34 -1.53 -8.20
C ILE A 22 -1.47 -0.69 -9.47
N ASN A 23 -0.59 -0.88 -10.45
CA ASN A 23 -0.61 -0.13 -11.71
C ASN A 23 -1.90 -0.38 -12.50
N GLN A 24 -2.35 -1.65 -12.55
CA GLN A 24 -3.62 -2.00 -13.20
C GLN A 24 -4.82 -1.32 -12.53
N ARG A 25 -4.79 -1.13 -11.20
CA ARG A 25 -5.84 -0.40 -10.47
C ARG A 25 -5.75 1.12 -10.66
N PHE A 26 -4.53 1.65 -10.74
CA PHE A 26 -4.23 3.07 -10.77
C PHE A 26 -3.38 3.42 -12.01
N PRO A 27 -3.97 3.39 -13.21
CA PRO A 27 -3.23 3.55 -14.46
C PRO A 27 -2.68 4.97 -14.69
N ASP A 28 -3.11 5.97 -13.92
CA ASP A 28 -2.55 7.33 -14.00
C ASP A 28 -1.31 7.48 -13.10
N GLY A 29 -0.87 6.37 -12.47
CA GLY A 29 0.32 6.27 -11.65
C GLY A 29 0.06 6.28 -10.15
N VAL A 30 1.14 6.06 -9.41
CA VAL A 30 1.13 6.09 -7.94
C VAL A 30 2.25 6.99 -7.43
N ILE A 31 1.90 7.86 -6.50
CA ILE A 31 2.84 8.74 -5.82
C ILE A 31 3.33 8.04 -4.56
N ILE A 32 4.62 8.13 -4.29
CA ILE A 32 5.21 7.72 -3.02
C ILE A 32 6.04 8.86 -2.45
N PRO A 33 6.06 9.03 -1.12
CA PRO A 33 6.92 10.01 -0.48
C PRO A 33 8.39 9.55 -0.47
N GLN A 34 9.31 10.48 -0.21
CA GLN A 34 10.74 10.21 -0.18
C GLN A 34 11.12 9.15 0.88
N ALA A 35 10.49 9.18 2.06
CA ALA A 35 10.74 8.20 3.11
C ALA A 35 10.40 6.77 2.66
N VAL A 36 9.31 6.59 1.91
CA VAL A 36 8.89 5.29 1.36
C VAL A 36 9.88 4.79 0.33
N TRP A 37 10.36 5.65 -0.57
CA TRP A 37 11.41 5.28 -1.52
C TRP A 37 12.68 4.80 -0.80
N LYS A 38 13.13 5.57 0.20
CA LYS A 38 14.32 5.24 0.98
C LYS A 38 14.17 3.91 1.73
N GLU A 39 13.02 3.65 2.33
CA GLU A 39 12.75 2.40 3.03
C GLU A 39 12.79 1.20 2.07
N VAL A 40 12.08 1.30 0.94
CA VAL A 40 11.88 0.16 0.06
C VAL A 40 13.08 -0.10 -0.86
N VAL A 41 13.69 0.95 -1.41
CA VAL A 41 14.72 0.83 -2.45
C VAL A 41 16.13 1.01 -1.90
N GLU A 42 16.38 2.04 -1.11
CA GLU A 42 17.75 2.36 -0.65
C GLU A 42 18.19 1.46 0.51
N THR A 43 17.33 1.33 1.53
CA THR A 43 17.63 0.53 2.73
C THR A 43 17.08 -0.90 2.63
N GLY A 44 16.14 -1.13 1.72
CA GLY A 44 15.49 -2.42 1.48
C GLY A 44 16.24 -3.36 0.54
N ILE A 45 17.49 -3.07 0.16
CA ILE A 45 18.27 -3.91 -0.77
C ILE A 45 18.26 -5.38 -0.32
N GLY A 46 17.92 -6.29 -1.23
CA GLY A 46 17.79 -7.72 -0.97
C GLY A 46 16.48 -8.15 -0.29
N ARG A 47 15.58 -7.21 0.03
CA ARG A 47 14.23 -7.51 0.54
C ARG A 47 13.19 -7.50 -0.58
N PHE A 48 12.01 -8.02 -0.28
CA PHE A 48 10.87 -7.95 -1.19
C PHE A 48 10.55 -6.50 -1.56
N GLY A 49 10.38 -6.26 -2.87
CA GLY A 49 9.98 -4.96 -3.39
C GLY A 49 11.13 -4.13 -3.95
N ALA A 50 12.32 -4.14 -3.36
CA ALA A 50 13.40 -3.21 -3.72
C ALA A 50 13.66 -3.11 -5.24
N GLU A 51 13.96 -4.22 -5.91
CA GLU A 51 14.22 -4.19 -7.35
C GLU A 51 12.98 -3.88 -8.21
N LYS A 52 11.82 -4.40 -7.82
CA LYS A 52 10.59 -4.24 -8.60
C LYS A 52 10.07 -2.81 -8.52
N VAL A 53 10.10 -2.23 -7.32
CA VAL A 53 9.73 -0.84 -7.04
C VAL A 53 10.72 0.10 -7.71
N ALA A 54 12.03 -0.19 -7.66
CA ALA A 54 13.04 0.62 -8.35
C ALA A 54 12.85 0.67 -9.88
N LYS A 55 12.30 -0.39 -10.47
CA LYS A 55 12.07 -0.52 -11.92
C LYS A 55 10.65 -0.09 -12.34
N ALA A 56 9.77 0.25 -11.40
CA ALA A 56 8.38 0.59 -11.68
C ALA A 56 8.27 2.01 -12.25
N SER A 57 8.09 2.14 -13.56
CA SER A 57 7.97 3.43 -14.26
C SER A 57 6.69 4.21 -13.94
N TRP A 58 5.69 3.55 -13.35
CA TRP A 58 4.43 4.15 -12.93
C TRP A 58 4.49 4.80 -11.53
N LEU A 59 5.63 4.69 -10.83
CA LEU A 59 5.85 5.36 -9.56
C LEU A 59 6.43 6.76 -9.76
N THR A 60 5.86 7.74 -9.06
CA THR A 60 6.42 9.10 -8.96
C THR A 60 6.83 9.36 -7.52
N ILE A 61 8.10 9.66 -7.29
CA ILE A 61 8.60 10.06 -5.98
C ILE A 61 8.41 11.57 -5.84
N LEU A 62 7.74 12.02 -4.78
CA LEU A 62 7.59 13.44 -4.48
C LEU A 62 7.96 13.73 -3.01
N PRO A 63 8.63 14.86 -2.75
CA PRO A 63 8.82 15.33 -1.38
C PRO A 63 7.50 15.89 -0.82
N VAL A 64 7.38 15.86 0.50
CA VAL A 64 6.33 16.55 1.25
C VAL A 64 6.71 18.01 1.51
N SER A 65 5.74 18.91 1.43
CA SER A 65 5.95 20.35 1.68
C SER A 65 5.54 20.78 3.11
N ASN A 66 4.54 20.12 3.68
CA ASN A 66 3.94 20.44 4.96
C ASN A 66 4.62 19.66 6.10
N ILE A 67 5.84 20.10 6.42
CA ILE A 67 6.67 19.50 7.48
C ILE A 67 5.99 19.54 8.86
N ALA A 68 5.15 20.55 9.12
CA ALA A 68 4.41 20.66 10.38
C ALA A 68 3.40 19.52 10.53
N LEU A 69 2.66 19.19 9.46
CA LEU A 69 1.73 18.06 9.47
C LEU A 69 2.45 16.72 9.61
N VAL A 70 3.58 16.53 8.91
CA VAL A 70 4.42 15.33 9.08
C VAL A 70 4.83 15.19 10.55
N SER A 71 5.33 16.27 11.16
CA SER A 71 5.78 16.26 12.55
C SER A 71 4.66 15.94 13.54
N LEU A 72 3.45 16.43 13.28
CA LEU A 72 2.26 16.11 14.08
C LEU A 72 1.88 14.63 13.94
N LEU A 73 1.83 14.11 12.72
CA LEU A 73 1.47 12.72 12.44
C LEU A 73 2.49 11.73 13.02
N LYS A 74 3.79 12.09 13.01
CA LYS A 74 4.89 11.31 13.60
C LYS A 74 4.78 11.09 15.11
N LEU A 75 3.85 11.76 15.81
CA LEU A 75 3.55 11.46 17.21
C LEU A 75 2.86 10.11 17.38
N GLU A 76 2.17 9.62 16.34
CA GLU A 76 1.42 8.34 16.38
C GLU A 76 1.83 7.36 15.27
N LEU A 77 2.43 7.85 14.19
CA LEU A 77 2.74 7.11 12.98
C LEU A 77 4.25 7.10 12.71
N ASP A 78 4.71 6.16 11.89
CA ASP A 78 6.08 6.22 11.39
C ASP A 78 6.26 7.32 10.33
N GLU A 79 7.51 7.54 9.90
CA GLU A 79 7.85 8.56 8.92
C GLU A 79 7.22 8.32 7.55
N GLY A 80 7.24 7.09 7.04
CA GLY A 80 6.69 6.75 5.73
C GLY A 80 5.17 6.91 5.69
N GLU A 81 4.47 6.47 6.74
CA GLU A 81 3.03 6.67 6.91
C GLU A 81 2.65 8.14 7.02
N SER A 82 3.40 8.90 7.83
CA SER A 82 3.16 10.34 8.05
C SER A 82 3.35 11.13 6.77
N GLU A 83 4.42 10.84 6.03
CA GLU A 83 4.66 11.47 4.73
C GLU A 83 3.61 11.06 3.70
N ALA A 84 3.18 9.78 3.66
CA ALA A 84 2.18 9.33 2.68
C ALA A 84 0.82 10.01 2.91
N ILE A 85 0.37 10.14 4.16
CA ILE A 85 -0.87 10.86 4.50
C ILE A 85 -0.74 12.34 4.16
N THR A 86 0.38 12.97 4.52
CA THR A 86 0.65 14.37 4.20
C THR A 86 0.64 14.61 2.69
N LEU A 87 1.32 13.75 1.94
CA LEU A 87 1.43 13.87 0.49
C LEU A 87 0.09 13.65 -0.20
N PHE A 88 -0.77 12.77 0.31
CA PHE A 88 -2.14 12.63 -0.19
C PHE A 88 -2.96 13.92 0.01
N ILE A 89 -2.76 14.64 1.11
CA ILE A 89 -3.46 15.90 1.38
C ILE A 89 -2.96 17.01 0.47
N GLU A 90 -1.64 17.06 0.21
CA GLU A 90 -1.03 18.01 -0.73
C GLU A 90 -1.40 17.72 -2.18
N GLN A 91 -1.54 16.43 -2.53
CA GLN A 91 -1.82 15.95 -3.87
C GLN A 91 -3.02 14.98 -3.84
N PRO A 92 -4.25 15.52 -3.69
CA PRO A 92 -5.46 14.70 -3.60
C PRO A 92 -5.55 13.67 -4.73
N SER A 93 -5.68 12.41 -4.34
CA SER A 93 -5.74 11.26 -5.24
C SER A 93 -6.99 10.43 -4.95
N GLN A 94 -7.26 9.40 -5.76
CA GLN A 94 -8.47 8.60 -5.60
C GLN A 94 -8.39 7.60 -4.43
N ALA A 95 -7.19 7.22 -4.02
CA ALA A 95 -6.97 6.34 -2.87
C ALA A 95 -5.63 6.63 -2.19
N ILE A 96 -5.58 6.39 -0.88
CA ILE A 96 -4.34 6.24 -0.13
C ILE A 96 -4.15 4.77 0.25
N LEU A 97 -2.99 4.21 -0.06
CA LEU A 97 -2.68 2.80 0.15
C LEU A 97 -1.94 2.62 1.48
N LEU A 98 -2.60 1.97 2.44
CA LEU A 98 -2.13 1.76 3.82
C LEU A 98 -2.61 0.42 4.38
N ASP A 99 -1.73 -0.33 5.04
CA ASP A 99 -2.09 -1.60 5.71
C ASP A 99 -2.13 -1.49 7.23
N GLU A 100 -1.30 -0.65 7.82
CA GLU A 100 -1.12 -0.51 9.26
C GLU A 100 -2.37 0.04 9.94
N LYS A 101 -2.72 -0.57 11.09
CA LYS A 101 -3.93 -0.20 11.83
C LYS A 101 -3.93 1.27 12.27
N SER A 102 -2.78 1.79 12.72
CA SER A 102 -2.59 3.18 13.15
C SER A 102 -2.79 4.14 11.98
N ALA A 103 -2.06 3.95 10.87
CA ALA A 103 -2.20 4.80 9.69
C ALA A 103 -3.62 4.76 9.10
N ARG A 104 -4.23 3.56 8.98
CA ARG A 104 -5.61 3.41 8.52
C ARG A 104 -6.60 4.12 9.43
N ARG A 105 -6.39 4.12 10.75
CA ARG A 105 -7.24 4.84 11.71
C ARG A 105 -7.13 6.35 11.49
N VAL A 106 -5.92 6.88 11.46
CA VAL A 106 -5.66 8.32 11.27
C VAL A 106 -6.23 8.80 9.93
N ALA A 107 -5.93 8.10 8.84
CA ALA A 107 -6.45 8.43 7.52
C ALA A 107 -7.99 8.41 7.47
N LYS A 108 -8.65 7.46 8.14
CA LYS A 108 -10.12 7.44 8.25
C LYS A 108 -10.68 8.59 9.09
N GLN A 109 -10.02 8.97 10.19
CA GLN A 109 -10.41 10.15 10.99
C GLN A 109 -10.32 11.44 10.17
N MET A 110 -9.44 11.47 9.17
CA MET A 110 -9.29 12.55 8.19
C MET A 110 -10.18 12.37 6.94
N ASN A 111 -11.12 11.40 6.94
CA ASN A 111 -12.01 11.07 5.82
C ASN A 111 -11.29 10.72 4.50
N LEU A 112 -10.09 10.16 4.56
CA LEU A 112 -9.34 9.77 3.37
C LEU A 112 -9.83 8.41 2.81
N PRO A 113 -9.83 8.23 1.48
CA PRO A 113 -10.22 6.99 0.83
C PRO A 113 -9.12 5.92 0.97
N VAL A 114 -9.12 5.22 2.09
CA VAL A 114 -8.11 4.19 2.41
C VAL A 114 -8.37 2.88 1.65
N LEU A 115 -7.36 2.39 0.95
CA LEU A 115 -7.28 1.03 0.40
C LEU A 115 -6.04 0.33 0.97
N GLY A 116 -6.06 -0.99 1.15
CA GLY A 116 -4.89 -1.76 1.61
C GLY A 116 -4.62 -2.95 0.69
N THR A 117 -3.58 -3.71 0.96
CA THR A 117 -3.15 -4.87 0.17
C THR A 117 -4.28 -5.87 -0.06
N VAL A 118 -4.99 -6.25 1.01
CA VAL A 118 -6.13 -7.19 0.91
C VAL A 118 -7.26 -6.60 0.04
N GLY A 119 -7.47 -5.29 0.10
CA GLY A 119 -8.47 -4.62 -0.75
C GLY A 119 -8.10 -4.65 -2.22
N ILE A 120 -6.81 -4.50 -2.55
CA ILE A 120 -6.30 -4.61 -3.93
C ILE A 120 -6.48 -6.04 -4.44
N LEU A 121 -6.19 -7.06 -3.62
CA LEU A 121 -6.38 -8.45 -4.01
C LEU A 121 -7.86 -8.83 -4.22
N ILE A 122 -8.76 -8.34 -3.36
CA ILE A 122 -10.21 -8.52 -3.56
C ILE A 122 -10.63 -7.90 -4.88
N TRP A 123 -10.20 -6.66 -5.16
CA TRP A 123 -10.49 -6.00 -6.42
C TRP A 123 -9.95 -6.81 -7.60
N ALA A 124 -8.71 -7.30 -7.53
CA ALA A 124 -8.09 -8.08 -8.59
C ALA A 124 -8.87 -9.37 -8.87
N LYS A 125 -9.32 -10.08 -7.83
CA LYS A 125 -10.16 -11.28 -7.98
C LYS A 125 -11.49 -10.96 -8.66
N GLN A 126 -12.15 -9.89 -8.23
CA GLN A 126 -13.43 -9.44 -8.81
C GLN A 126 -13.30 -9.02 -10.29
N ASN A 127 -12.10 -8.63 -10.72
CA ASN A 127 -11.81 -8.25 -12.11
C ASN A 127 -11.15 -9.40 -12.91
N GLY A 128 -11.09 -10.61 -12.37
CA GLY A 128 -10.52 -11.77 -13.06
C GLY A 128 -9.00 -11.73 -13.27
N LEU A 129 -8.29 -10.85 -12.56
CA LEU A 129 -6.83 -10.68 -12.66
C LEU A 129 -6.07 -11.72 -11.84
N ILE A 130 -6.71 -12.29 -10.82
CA ILE A 130 -6.22 -13.44 -10.07
C ILE A 130 -7.29 -14.53 -10.00
N LEU A 131 -6.88 -15.78 -10.05
CA LEU A 131 -7.79 -16.92 -10.08
C LEU A 131 -8.31 -17.31 -8.69
N ASN A 132 -7.51 -17.16 -7.64
CA ASN A 132 -7.82 -17.65 -6.30
C ASN A 132 -7.31 -16.63 -5.27
N LEU A 133 -8.22 -16.01 -4.51
CA LEU A 133 -7.86 -15.05 -3.48
C LEU A 133 -7.18 -15.73 -2.29
N ARG A 134 -7.67 -16.91 -1.89
CA ARG A 134 -7.11 -17.73 -0.81
C ARG A 134 -5.62 -17.98 -0.98
N GLU A 135 -5.20 -18.40 -2.17
CA GLU A 135 -3.78 -18.64 -2.48
C GLU A 135 -2.92 -17.39 -2.33
N GLN A 136 -3.45 -16.22 -2.70
CA GLN A 136 -2.72 -14.95 -2.52
C GLN A 136 -2.65 -14.53 -1.05
N LEU A 137 -3.73 -14.70 -0.28
CA LEU A 137 -3.74 -14.41 1.16
C LEU A 137 -2.82 -15.35 1.95
N ASP A 138 -2.76 -16.63 1.56
CA ASP A 138 -1.84 -17.60 2.14
C ASP A 138 -0.39 -17.23 1.80
N SER A 139 -0.11 -16.89 0.54
CA SER A 139 1.22 -16.43 0.13
C SER A 139 1.65 -15.16 0.88
N LEU A 140 0.75 -14.21 1.12
CA LEU A 140 1.04 -13.03 1.92
C LEU A 140 1.50 -13.39 3.34
N GLN A 141 0.80 -14.33 3.99
CA GLN A 141 1.13 -14.75 5.35
C GLN A 141 2.41 -15.58 5.42
N PHE A 142 2.56 -16.57 4.55
CA PHE A 142 3.65 -17.55 4.65
C PHE A 142 4.94 -17.10 3.99
N VAL A 143 4.86 -16.44 2.83
CA VAL A 143 6.02 -15.92 2.06
C VAL A 143 6.33 -14.49 2.49
N GLY A 144 5.34 -13.60 2.41
CA GLY A 144 5.51 -12.18 2.71
C GLY A 144 5.62 -11.85 4.21
N LYS A 145 5.35 -12.82 5.09
CA LYS A 145 5.27 -12.62 6.56
C LYS A 145 4.29 -11.50 6.95
N PHE A 146 3.29 -11.25 6.10
CA PHE A 146 2.27 -10.23 6.32
C PHE A 146 1.34 -10.65 7.45
N ARG A 147 1.13 -9.77 8.43
CA ARG A 147 0.26 -10.05 9.58
C ARG A 147 -1.20 -9.82 9.20
N LEU A 148 -1.90 -10.91 8.91
CA LEU A 148 -3.32 -10.92 8.62
C LEU A 148 -4.09 -11.58 9.76
N SER A 149 -5.14 -10.92 10.27
CA SER A 149 -6.00 -11.57 11.27
C SER A 149 -6.95 -12.55 10.59
N ASN A 150 -7.29 -13.64 11.28
CA ASN A 150 -8.25 -14.61 10.76
C ASN A 150 -9.59 -13.96 10.42
N LEU A 151 -10.04 -12.95 11.18
CA LEU A 151 -11.26 -12.21 10.87
C LEU A 151 -11.19 -11.55 9.48
N ILE A 152 -10.12 -10.78 9.20
CA ILE A 152 -9.98 -10.09 7.91
C ILE A 152 -9.82 -11.12 6.77
N TYR A 153 -9.11 -12.21 7.02
CA TYR A 153 -8.98 -13.31 6.06
C TYR A 153 -10.36 -13.86 5.66
N GLN A 154 -11.18 -14.26 6.63
CA GLN A 154 -12.50 -14.83 6.37
C GLN A 154 -13.44 -13.80 5.72
N GLU A 155 -13.39 -12.54 6.15
CA GLU A 155 -14.16 -11.46 5.50
C GLU A 155 -13.77 -11.24 4.04
N ALA A 156 -12.48 -11.32 3.72
CA ALA A 156 -11.98 -11.15 2.35
C ALA A 156 -12.44 -12.29 1.44
N ILE A 157 -12.33 -13.53 1.91
CA ILE A 157 -12.76 -14.74 1.22
C ILE A 157 -14.28 -14.72 0.96
N LYS A 158 -15.07 -14.41 1.99
CA LYS A 158 -16.53 -14.26 1.88
C LYS A 158 -16.94 -13.20 0.85
N LYS A 159 -16.19 -12.10 0.72
CA LYS A 159 -16.48 -11.01 -0.24
C LYS A 159 -16.35 -11.42 -1.70
N VAL A 160 -15.60 -12.48 -1.99
CA VAL A 160 -15.38 -12.98 -3.36
C VAL A 160 -16.05 -14.33 -3.62
N GLY A 161 -16.77 -14.87 -2.64
CA GLY A 161 -17.48 -16.15 -2.76
C GLY A 161 -16.57 -17.39 -2.76
N GLU A 162 -15.39 -17.29 -2.14
CA GLU A 162 -14.49 -18.43 -1.85
C GLU A 162 -14.68 -18.95 -0.41
#